data_AF-A0A2N1DFA1-F1
#
_entry.id   AF-A0A2N1DFA1-F1
#
_cell.length_a   1.000
_cell.length_b   1.000
_cell.length_c   1.000
_cell.angle_alpha   90.00
_cell.angle_beta   90.00
_cell.angle_gamma   90.00
#
_symmetry.space_group_name_H-M   'P 1'
#
loop_
_entity.id
_entity.type
_entity.pdbx_description
1 polymer ?
#
loop_
_entity_poly.entity_id
_entity_poly.type
_entity_poly.pdbx_seq_one_letter_code
_entity_poly.pdbx_strand_id
1 'polypeptide(L)' 'MKIDELSPSEKMILAQQLWDSVAVEQNAIELMTAQKTELNSRLSQFESDQNIGLDWNTVKSKILDS' A
#
# COMPACT_ATOMS: atom_id res chain seq x y z
N MET A 1 0.24 -2.92 26.42
CA MET A 1 1.62 -2.98 25.90
C MET A 1 1.96 -1.59 25.40
N LYS A 2 3.04 -0.96 25.88
CA LYS A 2 3.44 0.36 25.36
C LYS A 2 4.25 0.12 24.08
N ILE A 3 3.72 0.56 22.94
CA ILE A 3 4.37 0.42 21.63
C ILE A 3 5.77 1.06 21.63
N ASP A 4 5.99 2.07 22.47
CA ASP A 4 7.26 2.78 22.58
C ASP A 4 8.39 1.92 23.14
N GLU A 5 8.08 0.87 23.89
CA GLU A 5 9.06 -0.04 24.51
C GLU A 5 9.52 -1.17 23.57
N LEU A 6 8.89 -1.28 22.38
CA LEU A 6 9.23 -2.29 21.39
C LEU A 6 10.49 -1.93 20.60
N SER A 7 11.35 -2.93 20.36
CA SER A 7 12.44 -2.81 19.39
C SER A 7 11.89 -2.59 17.96
N PRO A 8 12.70 -2.07 17.03
CA PRO A 8 12.28 -1.90 15.63
C PRO A 8 11.75 -3.19 14.99
N SER A 9 12.36 -4.34 15.29
CA SER A 9 11.94 -5.65 14.77
C SER A 9 10.57 -6.07 15.31
N GLU A 10 10.32 -5.85 16.60
CA GLU A 10 9.02 -6.17 17.22
C GLU A 10 7.92 -5.24 16.69
N LYS A 11 8.23 -3.97 16.44
CA LYS A 11 7.31 -3.04 15.77
C LYS A 11 6.96 -3.49 14.36
N MET A 12 7.93 -4.01 13.61
CA MET A 12 7.70 -4.54 12.26
C MET A 12 6.78 -5.78 12.31
N ILE A 13 7.04 -6.71 13.24
CA ILE A 13 6.20 -7.90 13.43
C ILE A 13 4.78 -7.48 13.85
N LEU A 14 4.64 -6.54 14.77
CA LEU A 14 3.34 -6.04 15.21
C LEU A 14 2.59 -5.36 14.06
N ALA A 15 3.27 -4.56 13.23
CA ALA A 15 2.67 -3.95 12.05
C ALA A 15 2.15 -5.01 11.06
N GLN A 16 2.92 -6.08 10.83
CA GLN A 16 2.48 -7.20 9.99
C GLN A 16 1.26 -7.90 10.59
N GLN A 17 1.28 -8.21 11.88
CA GLN A 17 0.15 -8.88 12.55
C GLN A 17 -1.14 -8.04 12.53
N LEU A 18 -1.01 -6.72 12.73
CA LEU A 18 -2.13 -5.80 12.61
C LEU A 18 -2.66 -5.76 11.18
N TRP A 19 -1.77 -5.75 10.19
CA TRP A 19 -2.15 -5.78 8.78
C TRP A 19 -2.87 -7.08 8.39
N ASP A 20 -2.34 -8.22 8.83
CA ASP A 20 -2.95 -9.54 8.58
C ASP A 20 -4.34 -9.63 9.23
N SER A 21 -4.50 -9.09 10.45
CA SER A 21 -5.80 -9.04 11.13
C SER A 21 -6.84 -8.23 10.36
N VAL A 22 -6.47 -7.09 9.79
CA VAL A 22 -7.38 -6.26 8.98
C VAL A 22 -7.68 -6.93 7.64
N ALA A 23 -6.70 -7.60 7.03
CA ALA A 23 -6.88 -8.31 5.76
C ALA A 23 -7.90 -9.46 5.86
N VAL A 24 -7.97 -10.15 7.01
CA VAL A 24 -9.00 -11.19 7.25
C VAL A 24 -10.42 -10.62 7.16
N GLU A 25 -10.61 -9.36 7.56
CA GLU A 25 -11.89 -8.65 7.52
C GLU A 25 -12.06 -7.79 6.25
N GLN A 26 -11.20 -7.94 5.24
CA GLN A 26 -11.23 -7.08 4.03
C GLN A 26 -12.59 -7.09 3.30
N ASN A 27 -13.35 -8.18 3.45
CA ASN A 27 -14.68 -8.33 2.83
C ASN A 27 -15.80 -7.65 3.64
N ALA A 28 -15.52 -7.17 4.86
CA ALA A 28 -16.47 -6.44 5.71
C ALA A 28 -16.72 -5.02 5.19
N ILE A 29 -15.81 -4.46 4.39
CA ILE A 29 -15.99 -3.17 3.73
C ILE A 29 -16.57 -3.42 2.34
N GLU A 30 -17.90 -3.36 2.22
CA GLU A 30 -18.54 -3.42 0.92
C GLU A 30 -18.16 -2.20 0.09
N LEU A 31 -17.36 -2.43 -0.96
CA LEU A 31 -17.13 -1.42 -1.98
C LEU A 31 -18.43 -1.14 -2.73
N MET A 32 -18.84 0.12 -2.77
CA MET A 32 -19.95 0.57 -3.61
C MET A 32 -19.66 0.28 -5.08
N THR A 33 -20.70 0.06 -5.87
CA THR A 33 -20.57 -0.17 -7.32
C THR A 33 -19.72 0.91 -8.01
N ALA A 34 -19.91 2.19 -7.63
CA ALA A 34 -19.12 3.29 -8.17
C ALA A 34 -17.62 3.17 -7.89
N GLN A 35 -17.22 2.69 -6.71
CA GLN A 35 -15.82 2.48 -6.34
C GLN A 35 -15.20 1.32 -7.11
N LYS A 36 -15.96 0.23 -7.31
CA LYS A 36 -15.53 -0.91 -8.12
C LYS A 36 -15.34 -0.52 -9.59
N THR A 37 -16.26 0.29 -10.13
CA THR A 37 -16.16 0.80 -11.51
C THR A 37 -14.91 1.66 -11.69
N GLU A 38 -14.63 2.56 -10.76
CA GLU A 38 -13.42 3.40 -10.80
C GLU A 38 -12.14 2.56 -10.72
N LEU A 39 -12.09 1.58 -9.81
CA LEU A 39 -10.94 0.68 -9.69
C LEU A 39 -10.69 -0.09 -10.98
N ASN A 40 -11.74 -0.64 -11.60
CA ASN A 40 -11.62 -1.34 -12.88
C ASN A 40 -11.13 -0.41 -13.99
N SER A 41 -11.64 0.83 -14.05
CA SER A 41 -11.20 1.81 -15.04
C SER A 41 -9.71 2.14 -14.89
N ARG A 42 -9.23 2.36 -13.67
CA ARG A 42 -7.81 2.64 -13.40
C ARG A 42 -6.93 1.44 -13.70
N LEU A 43 -7.39 0.23 -13.38
CA LEU A 43 -6.65 -0.99 -13.67
C LEU A 43 -6.49 -1.18 -15.19
N SER A 44 -7.57 -1.04 -15.97
CA SER A 44 -7.50 -1.12 -17.42
C SER A 44 -6.63 -0.02 -18.05
N GLN A 45 -6.65 1.19 -17.48
CA GLN A 45 -5.76 2.25 -17.93
C GLN A 45 -4.28 1.91 -17.66
N PHE A 46 -3.97 1.39 -16.48
CA PHE A 46 -2.62 0.95 -16.13
C PHE A 46 -2.14 -0.23 -16.98
N GLU A 47 -3.00 -1.21 -17.25
CA GLU A 47 -2.68 -2.34 -18.13
C GLU A 47 -2.39 -1.89 -19.57
N SER A 48 -3.08 -0.83 -20.03
CA SER A 48 -2.89 -0.25 -21.35
C SER A 48 -1.66 0.65 -21.45
N ASP A 49 -1.37 1.45 -20.42
CA ASP A 49 -0.25 2.41 -20.46
C ASP A 49 1.08 1.80 -19.98
N GLN A 50 1.02 0.71 -19.20
CA GLN A 50 2.15 0.06 -18.53
C GLN A 50 3.11 1.05 -17.89
N ASN A 51 2.60 2.17 -17.39
CA ASN A 51 3.40 3.20 -16.77
C ASN A 51 3.71 2.80 -15.33
N ILE A 52 4.68 1.89 -15.19
CA ILE A 52 5.15 1.30 -13.93
C ILE A 52 5.78 2.34 -12.97
N GLY A 53 5.88 3.60 -13.39
CA GLY A 53 6.56 4.64 -12.65
C GLY A 53 8.08 4.47 -12.66
N LEU A 54 8.74 5.18 -11.76
CA LEU A 54 10.18 5.11 -11.58
C LEU A 54 10.50 4.35 -10.30
N ASP A 55 11.60 3.60 -10.32
CA ASP A 55 12.09 2.96 -9.11
C ASP A 55 12.44 4.01 -8.05
N TRP A 56 12.33 3.62 -6.78
CA TRP A 56 12.58 4.51 -5.66
C TRP A 56 14.00 5.11 -5.69
N ASN A 57 15.01 4.37 -6.12
CA ASN A 57 16.37 4.91 -6.18
C ASN A 57 16.50 6.01 -7.24
N THR A 58 15.86 5.86 -8.41
CA THR A 58 15.81 6.91 -9.43
C THR A 58 15.11 8.17 -8.91
N VAL A 59 13.98 8.01 -8.21
CA VAL A 59 13.26 9.15 -7.60
C VAL A 59 14.13 9.82 -6.53
N LYS A 60 14.75 9.03 -5.66
CA LYS A 60 15.61 9.51 -4.58
C LYS A 60 16.83 10.27 -5.11
N SER A 61 17.47 9.77 -6.17
CA SER A 61 18.60 10.47 -6.81
C SER A 61 18.15 11.85 -7.28
N LYS A 62 17.04 11.96 -8.02
CA LYS A 62 16.53 13.25 -8.49
C LYS A 62 16.31 14.26 -7.36
N ILE A 63 15.80 13.83 -6.21
CA ILE A 63 15.54 14.70 -5.05
C ILE A 63 16.84 15.14 -4.37
N LEU A 64 17.85 14.28 -4.31
CA LEU A 64 19.13 14.57 -3.66
C LEU A 64 20.12 15.30 -4.57
N ASP A 65 19.96 15.16 -5.89
CA ASP A 65 20.76 15.84 -6.92
C ASP A 65 20.18 17.25 -7.24
N SER A 66 19.12 17.68 -6.53
CA SER A 66 18.48 19.01 -6.59
C SER A 66 18.94 19.92 -5.47
#